data_AF-F7MC34-F1
#
_entry.id   AF-F7MC34-F1
#
_cell.length_a   1.000
_cell.length_b   1.000
_cell.length_c   1.000
_cell.angle_alpha   90.00
_cell.angle_beta   90.00
_cell.angle_gamma   90.00
#
_symmetry.space_group_name_H-M   'P 1'
#
loop_
_entity.id
_entity.type
_entity.pdbx_description
1 polymer ?
#
loop_
_entity_poly.entity_id
_entity_poly.type
_entity_poly.pdbx_seq_one_letter_code
_entity_poly.pdbx_strand_id
1 'polypeptide(L)' 'MKIAEIKEMTTNDLVERVEAETANYNQMVINHSISPLENPAQIKQLRRTIARMKTELRERELNNK' A
#
# COMPACT_ATOMS: atom_id res chain seq x y z
N MET A 1 0.78 0.12 8.54
CA MET A 1 2.25 0.20 8.63
C MET A 1 2.71 1.58 9.08
N LYS A 2 3.70 1.61 9.95
CA LYS A 2 4.42 2.82 10.34
C LYS A 2 5.52 3.11 9.31
N ILE A 3 5.92 4.37 9.19
CA ILE A 3 6.93 4.79 8.19
C ILE A 3 8.29 4.12 8.47
N ALA A 4 8.63 3.85 9.73
CA ALA A 4 9.87 3.17 10.11
C ALA A 4 10.00 1.77 9.45
N GLU A 5 8.94 0.97 9.52
CA GLU A 5 8.87 -0.36 8.89
C GLU A 5 9.04 -0.27 7.37
N ILE A 6 8.52 0.79 6.76
CA ILE A 6 8.61 1.02 5.30
C ILE A 6 10.04 1.39 4.89
N LYS A 7 10.78 2.11 5.75
CA LYS A 7 12.17 2.51 5.50
C LYS A 7 13.16 1.36 5.67
N GLU A 8 12.87 0.41 6.55
CA GLU A 8 13.72 -0.78 6.77
C GLU A 8 13.65 -1.81 5.62
N MET A 9 12.61 -1.76 4.78
CA MET A 9 12.47 -2.66 3.63
C MET A 9 13.41 -2.29 2.48
N THR A 10 13.93 -3.32 1.77
CA THR A 10 14.69 -3.10 0.54
C THR A 10 13.80 -2.54 -0.57
N THR A 11 14.39 -1.91 -1.59
CA THR A 11 13.62 -1.35 -2.72
C THR A 11 12.82 -2.42 -3.45
N ASN A 12 13.37 -3.63 -3.58
CA ASN A 12 12.72 -4.72 -4.30
C ASN A 12 11.54 -5.27 -3.50
N ASP A 13 11.72 -5.51 -2.20
CA ASP A 13 10.64 -5.97 -1.32
C ASP A 13 9.49 -4.94 -1.26
N LEU A 14 9.82 -3.65 -1.27
CA LEU A 14 8.85 -2.57 -1.25
C LEU A 14 8.00 -2.54 -2.53
N VAL A 15 8.60 -2.83 -3.70
CA VAL A 15 7.86 -2.92 -4.98
C VAL A 15 6.92 -4.12 -4.97
N GLU A 16 7.41 -5.31 -4.61
CA GLU A 16 6.57 -6.52 -4.54
C GLU A 16 5.41 -6.34 -3.56
N ARG A 17 5.66 -5.70 -2.41
CA ARG A 17 4.61 -5.41 -1.43
C ARG A 17 3.59 -4.41 -1.96
N VAL A 18 4.02 -3.38 -2.68
CA VAL A 18 3.09 -2.42 -3.30
C VAL A 18 2.17 -3.12 -4.30
N GLU A 19 2.68 -4.02 -5.11
CA GLU A 19 1.87 -4.78 -6.08
C GLU A 19 0.86 -5.70 -5.38
N ALA A 20 1.31 -6.47 -4.39
CA ALA A 20 0.45 -7.36 -3.61
C ALA A 20 -0.67 -6.59 -2.89
N GLU A 21 -0.35 -5.50 -2.21
CA GLU A 21 -1.33 -4.68 -1.50
C GLU A 21 -2.28 -3.95 -2.46
N THR A 22 -1.83 -3.58 -3.66
CA THR A 22 -2.68 -2.98 -4.69
C THR A 22 -3.69 -4.00 -5.24
N ALA A 23 -3.26 -5.23 -5.50
CA ALA A 23 -4.15 -6.32 -5.90
C ALA A 23 -5.20 -6.61 -4.81
N ASN A 24 -4.77 -6.66 -3.54
CA ASN A 24 -5.66 -6.81 -2.40
C ASN A 24 -6.68 -5.66 -2.30
N TYR A 25 -6.24 -4.41 -2.48
CA TYR A 25 -7.12 -3.24 -2.49
C TYR A 25 -8.21 -3.35 -3.55
N ASN A 26 -7.84 -3.72 -4.78
CA ASN A 26 -8.80 -3.88 -5.87
C ASN A 26 -9.83 -4.97 -5.57
N GLN A 27 -9.38 -6.13 -5.08
CA GLN A 27 -10.27 -7.21 -4.67
C GLN A 27 -11.23 -6.75 -3.56
N MET A 28 -10.73 -6.00 -2.58
CA MET A 28 -11.51 -5.53 -1.44
C MET A 28 -12.56 -4.48 -1.83
N VAL A 29 -12.26 -3.62 -2.80
CA VAL A 29 -13.24 -2.68 -3.39
C VAL A 29 -14.34 -3.45 -4.14
N ILE A 30 -13.98 -4.45 -4.94
CA ILE A 30 -14.94 -5.29 -5.65
C ILE A 30 -15.82 -6.03 -4.64
N ASN A 31 -15.23 -6.68 -3.64
CA ASN A 31 -15.96 -7.38 -2.59
C ASN A 31 -16.92 -6.44 -1.85
N HIS A 32 -16.48 -5.22 -1.53
CA HIS A 32 -17.31 -4.21 -0.86
C HIS A 32 -18.52 -3.78 -1.71
N SER A 33 -18.34 -3.71 -3.02
CA SER A 33 -19.41 -3.35 -3.95
C SER A 33 -20.47 -4.45 -4.09
N ILE A 34 -20.08 -5.71 -3.92
CA ILE A 34 -20.98 -6.87 -3.99
C ILE A 34 -21.67 -7.10 -2.64
N SER A 35 -20.93 -6.99 -1.54
CA SER A 35 -21.43 -7.15 -0.18
C SER A 35 -20.87 -6.05 0.71
N PRO A 36 -21.71 -5.30 1.45
CA PRO A 36 -21.24 -4.32 2.41
C PRO A 36 -20.27 -4.98 3.39
N LEU A 37 -19.06 -4.42 3.50
CA LEU A 37 -18.07 -4.90 4.45
C LEU A 37 -18.43 -4.38 5.83
N GLU A 38 -18.22 -5.20 6.86
CA GLU A 38 -18.44 -4.81 8.26
C GLU A 38 -17.59 -3.60 8.66
N ASN A 39 -16.42 -3.42 8.03
CA ASN A 39 -15.54 -2.28 8.32
C ASN A 39 -14.95 -1.63 7.05
N PRO A 40 -15.67 -0.66 6.44
CA PRO A 40 -15.19 0.11 5.29
C PRO A 40 -13.93 0.93 5.58
N ALA A 41 -13.62 1.21 6.86
CA ALA A 41 -12.41 1.96 7.21
C ALA A 41 -11.13 1.21 6.85
N GLN A 42 -11.17 -0.12 6.74
CA GLN A 42 -10.02 -0.92 6.31
C GLN A 42 -9.57 -0.57 4.89
N ILE A 43 -10.51 -0.32 3.96
CA ILE A 43 -10.21 0.13 2.58
C ILE A 43 -9.41 1.45 2.62
N LYS A 44 -9.82 2.37 3.50
CA LYS A 44 -9.14 3.66 3.69
C LYS A 44 -7.73 3.49 4.28
N GLN A 45 -7.56 2.58 5.25
CA GLN A 45 -6.25 2.31 5.85
C GLN A 45 -5.29 1.64 4.86
N LEU A 46 -5.79 0.69 4.05
CA LEU A 46 -5.02 0.02 3.02
C LEU A 46 -4.57 1.02 1.95
N ARG A 47 -5.47 1.89 1.46
CA ARG A 47 -5.14 2.97 0.52
C ARG A 47 -4.05 3.91 1.05
N ARG A 48 -4.13 4.30 2.33
CA ARG A 48 -3.10 5.12 2.99
C ARG A 48 -1.76 4.40 3.09
N THR A 49 -1.77 3.10 3.33
CA THR A 49 -0.54 2.29 3.41
C THR A 49 0.14 2.20 2.05
N ILE A 50 -0.62 1.92 0.98
CA ILE A 50 -0.11 1.93 -0.41
C ILE A 50 0.49 3.28 -0.77
N ALA A 51 -0.19 4.38 -0.43
CA ALA A 51 0.32 5.73 -0.69
C ALA A 51 1.68 5.98 -0.01
N ARG A 52 1.82 5.60 1.27
CA ARG A 52 3.10 5.74 2.00
C ARG A 52 4.24 4.95 1.34
N MET A 53 3.98 3.71 0.93
CA MET A 53 4.98 2.88 0.24
C MET A 53 5.41 3.49 -1.10
N LYS A 54 4.45 4.01 -1.89
CA LYS A 54 4.75 4.71 -3.15
C LYS A 54 5.54 6.01 -2.94
N THR A 55 5.24 6.77 -1.87
CA THR A 55 6.01 7.97 -1.53
C THR A 55 7.46 7.63 -1.22
N GLU A 56 7.72 6.60 -0.43
CA GLU A 56 9.08 6.16 -0.11
C GLU A 56 9.84 5.70 -1.38
N LEU A 57 9.20 4.92 -2.27
CA LEU A 57 9.81 4.54 -3.55
C LEU A 57 10.23 5.78 -4.35
N ARG A 58 9.34 6.79 -4.42
CA ARG A 58 9.63 8.03 -5.12
C ARG A 58 10.74 8.85 -4.45
N GLU A 59 10.79 8.87 -3.13
CA GLU A 59 11.86 9.52 -2.35
C GLU A 59 13.22 8.87 -2.66
N ARG A 60 13.28 7.54 -2.71
CA ARG A 60 14.49 6.79 -3.08
C ARG A 60 14.93 7.05 -4.52
N GLU A 61 14.01 7.11 -5.46
CA GLU A 61 14.31 7.46 -6.86
C GLU A 61 14.90 8.87 -7.01
N LEU A 62 14.41 9.83 -6.21
CA LEU A 62 14.87 11.22 -6.26
C LEU A 62 16.22 11.41 -5.54
N ASN A 63 16.50 10.63 -4.49
CA ASN A 63 17.75 10.69 -3.73
C ASN A 63 18.89 9.92 -4.40
N ASN A 64 18.61 8.92 -5.24
CA ASN A 64 19.61 8.19 -6.03
C ASN A 64 20.00 8.92 -7.34
N LYS A 65 19.98 10.26 -7.34
CA LYS A 65 20.32 11.11 -8.49
C LYS A 65 21.66 11.81 -8.29
#